data_AF-A0A2M7YLJ1-F1
#
_entry.id   AF-A0A2M7YLJ1-F1
#
_cell.length_a   1.000
_cell.length_b   1.000
_cell.length_c   1.000
_cell.angle_alpha   90.00
_cell.angle_beta   90.00
_cell.angle_gamma   90.00
#
_symmetry.space_group_name_H-M   'P 1'
#
loop_
_entity.id
_entity.type
_entity.pdbx_description
1 polymer ?
#
loop_
_entity_poly.entity_id
_entity_poly.type
_entity_poly.pdbx_seq_one_letter_code
_entity_poly.pdbx_strand_id
1 'polypeptide(L)'
;MSRIGKKPILIPKNVEIKINDGEISAKGPKGELSLSWPSELSVSLKESGAEGKEGKELTIGVKKKTKRSPALWGLFRSLAFNLVLGVSDGFEKKLEINGVGYRASVEGKKII
;
A
#
# COMPACT_ATOMS: atom_id res chain seq x y z
N MET A 1 13.38 3.53 -16.07
CA MET A 1 12.01 4.00 -15.76
C MET A 1 11.29 2.91 -14.97
N SER A 2 10.85 3.19 -13.75
CA SER A 2 10.05 2.22 -12.98
C SER A 2 8.69 2.04 -13.67
N ARG A 3 8.45 0.89 -14.29
CA ARG A 3 7.17 0.53 -14.93
C ARG A 3 6.09 0.18 -13.91
N ILE A 4 6.48 0.04 -12.63
CA ILE A 4 5.60 -0.36 -11.53
C ILE A 4 4.53 0.70 -11.23
N GLY A 5 4.87 1.99 -11.36
CA GLY A 5 3.91 3.08 -11.13
C GLY A 5 2.70 3.08 -12.08
N LYS A 6 2.82 2.50 -13.27
CA LYS A 6 1.71 2.35 -14.24
C LYS A 6 0.69 1.30 -13.83
N LYS A 7 1.07 0.36 -12.97
CA LYS A 7 0.20 -0.76 -12.61
C LYS A 7 -0.90 -0.27 -11.68
N PRO A 8 -2.19 -0.44 -12.06
CA PRO A 8 -3.29 -0.13 -11.16
C PRO A 8 -3.20 -0.99 -9.89
N ILE A 9 -3.79 -0.46 -8.82
CA ILE A 9 -3.95 -1.16 -7.54
C ILE A 9 -5.43 -1.53 -7.44
N LEU A 10 -5.72 -2.83 -7.49
CA LEU A 10 -7.07 -3.34 -7.28
C LEU A 10 -7.45 -3.20 -5.81
N ILE A 11 -8.62 -2.63 -5.55
CA ILE A 11 -9.12 -2.41 -4.19
C ILE A 11 -10.14 -3.52 -3.88
N PRO A 12 -9.89 -4.35 -2.86
CA PRO A 12 -10.88 -5.34 -2.42
C PRO A 12 -12.18 -4.67 -1.98
N LYS A 13 -13.33 -5.33 -2.18
CA LYS A 13 -14.66 -4.79 -1.78
C LYS A 13 -14.76 -4.46 -0.29
N ASN A 14 -13.93 -5.08 0.54
CA ASN A 14 -13.91 -4.91 1.99
C ASN A 14 -13.05 -3.72 2.45
N VAL A 15 -12.50 -2.94 1.52
CA VAL A 15 -11.66 -1.77 1.80
C VAL A 15 -12.30 -0.52 1.23
N GLU A 16 -12.52 0.47 2.09
CA GLU A 16 -12.97 1.81 1.71
C GLU A 16 -11.75 2.73 1.58
N ILE A 17 -11.65 3.47 0.49
CA ILE A 17 -10.58 4.46 0.27
C ILE A 17 -11.19 5.86 0.14
N LYS A 18 -10.61 6.80 0.86
CA LYS A 18 -10.89 8.24 0.79
C LYS A 18 -9.63 8.96 0.31
N ILE A 19 -9.81 9.94 -0.55
CA ILE A 19 -8.73 10.74 -1.12
C ILE A 19 -9.05 12.19 -0.80
N ASN A 20 -8.28 12.79 0.11
CA ASN A 20 -8.48 14.17 0.57
C ASN A 20 -7.20 14.97 0.35
N ASP A 21 -7.24 15.96 -0.53
CA ASP A 21 -6.23 17.02 -0.73
C ASP A 21 -4.74 16.68 -0.41
N GLY A 22 -4.24 15.55 -0.94
CA GLY A 22 -2.86 15.09 -0.72
C GLY A 22 -2.67 13.92 0.24
N GLU A 23 -3.75 13.36 0.79
CA GLU A 23 -3.75 12.19 1.69
C GLU A 23 -4.73 11.09 1.25
N ILE A 24 -4.24 9.84 1.17
CA ILE A 24 -5.02 8.63 0.92
C ILE A 24 -5.30 8.04 2.29
N SER A 25 -6.57 7.88 2.66
CA SER A 25 -6.98 7.09 3.82
C SER A 25 -7.62 5.79 3.34
N ALA A 26 -7.20 4.65 3.86
CA ALA A 26 -7.90 3.39 3.64
C ALA A 26 -8.37 2.80 4.97
N LYS A 27 -9.59 2.29 4.95
CA LYS A 27 -10.24 1.64 6.07
C LYS A 27 -10.64 0.23 5.66
N GLY A 28 -10.28 -0.74 6.49
CA GLY A 28 -10.57 -2.14 6.25
C GLY A 28 -10.81 -2.91 7.56
N PRO A 29 -10.97 -4.25 7.48
CA PRO A 29 -11.25 -5.08 8.65
C PRO A 29 -10.14 -5.05 9.71
N LYS A 30 -8.88 -4.77 9.33
CA LYS A 30 -7.74 -4.75 10.25
C LYS A 30 -7.41 -3.37 10.83
N GLY A 31 -8.14 -2.32 10.44
CA GLY A 31 -7.95 -0.97 10.94
C GLY A 31 -8.00 0.09 9.84
N GLU A 32 -7.47 1.26 10.17
CA GLU A 32 -7.41 2.42 9.29
C GLU A 32 -5.97 2.92 9.20
N LEU A 33 -5.53 3.21 7.98
CA LEU A 33 -4.19 3.73 7.68
C LEU A 33 -4.31 4.91 6.72
N SER A 34 -3.43 5.90 6.88
CA SER A 34 -3.32 7.02 5.96
C SER A 34 -1.91 7.19 5.41
N LEU A 35 -1.84 7.76 4.20
CA LEU A 35 -0.60 8.03 3.47
C LEU A 35 -0.73 9.36 2.73
N SER A 36 0.10 10.32 3.11
CA SER A 36 0.26 11.57 2.36
C SER A 36 1.19 11.39 1.16
N TRP A 37 0.88 12.04 0.04
CA TRP A 37 1.71 12.01 -1.17
C TRP A 37 2.16 13.43 -1.60
N PRO A 38 3.35 13.56 -2.23
CA PRO A 38 3.86 14.83 -2.71
C PRO A 38 2.99 15.43 -3.82
N SER A 39 2.86 16.75 -3.85
CA SER A 39 2.12 17.50 -4.88
C SER A 39 2.61 17.28 -6.33
N GLU A 40 3.81 16.71 -6.51
CA GLU A 40 4.34 16.28 -7.81
C GLU A 40 3.57 15.09 -8.41
N LEU A 41 2.86 14.31 -7.59
CA LEU A 41 2.09 13.15 -7.98
C LEU A 41 0.59 13.45 -7.93
N SER A 42 -0.16 12.73 -8.76
CA SER A 42 -1.62 12.74 -8.76
C SER A 42 -2.13 11.35 -8.42
N VAL A 43 -3.15 11.25 -7.56
CA VAL A 43 -3.81 9.98 -7.27
C VAL A 43 -5.23 10.05 -7.83
N SER A 44 -5.66 9.00 -8.51
CA SER A 44 -6.99 8.92 -9.10
C SER A 44 -7.62 7.57 -8.81
N LEU A 45 -8.83 7.60 -8.26
CA LEU A 45 -9.70 6.44 -8.10
C LEU A 45 -10.53 6.29 -9.37
N LYS A 46 -10.45 5.14 -10.03
CA LYS A 46 -11.27 4.81 -11.19
C LYS A 46 -12.23 3.68 -10.83
N GLU A 47 -13.49 3.86 -11.20
CA GLU A 47 -14.51 2.81 -11.17
C GLU A 47 -14.55 2.13 -12.53
N SER A 48 -13.47 1.43 -12.87
CA SER A 48 -13.42 0.59 -14.06
C SER A 48 -12.25 -0.35 -13.91
N GLY A 49 -12.52 -1.65 -13.76
CA GLY A 49 -11.46 -2.64 -13.77
C GLY A 49 -10.80 -2.67 -15.14
N ALA A 50 -9.48 -2.53 -15.18
CA ALA A 50 -8.73 -3.00 -16.33
C ALA A 50 -8.99 -4.52 -16.45
N GLU A 51 -9.41 -4.99 -17.63
CA GLU A 51 -9.67 -6.40 -17.93
C GLU A 51 -10.89 -7.02 -17.19
N GLY A 52 -12.07 -6.42 -17.35
CA GLY A 52 -13.36 -7.14 -17.16
C GLY A 52 -13.71 -7.55 -15.73
N LYS A 53 -13.02 -7.01 -14.71
CA LYS A 53 -13.36 -7.22 -13.29
C LYS A 53 -14.09 -6.00 -12.74
N GLU A 54 -15.31 -6.16 -12.24
CA GLU A 54 -16.00 -5.10 -11.51
C GLU A 54 -15.26 -4.78 -10.21
N GLY A 55 -14.70 -3.57 -10.09
CA GLY A 55 -13.94 -3.15 -8.91
C GLY A 55 -13.48 -1.70 -8.97
N LYS A 56 -13.06 -1.17 -7.81
CA LYS A 56 -12.40 0.13 -7.69
C LYS A 56 -10.90 -0.06 -7.91
N GLU A 57 -10.30 0.80 -8.71
CA GLU A 57 -8.85 0.81 -8.96
C GLU A 57 -8.23 2.14 -8.53
N LEU A 58 -7.09 2.07 -7.86
CA LEU A 58 -6.28 3.24 -7.56
C LEU A 58 -5.11 3.33 -8.55
N THR A 59 -5.02 4.46 -9.24
CA THR A 59 -3.94 4.77 -10.16
C THR A 59 -3.18 5.99 -9.68
N ILE A 60 -1.86 5.95 -9.81
CA ILE A 60 -0.99 7.07 -9.49
C ILE A 60 -0.44 7.61 -10.80
N GLY A 61 -0.49 8.92 -10.98
CA GLY A 61 0.06 9.66 -12.10
C GLY A 61 1.13 10.65 -11.64
N VAL A 62 1.83 11.23 -12.61
CA VAL A 62 2.83 12.26 -12.38
C VAL A 62 2.26 13.59 -12.87
N LYS A 63 2.05 14.54 -11.95
CA LYS A 63 1.52 15.88 -12.24
C LYS A 63 2.62 16.82 -12.74
N LYS A 64 3.80 16.79 -12.10
CA LYS A 64 4.97 17.59 -12.47
C LYS A 64 6.13 16.68 -12.81
N LYS A 65 6.74 16.85 -13.98
CA LYS A 65 7.94 16.08 -14.38
C LYS A 65 9.18 16.74 -13.79
N THR A 66 9.71 16.16 -12.72
CA THR A 66 11.02 16.49 -12.15
C THR A 66 11.97 15.30 -12.32
N LYS A 67 13.26 15.48 -12.04
CA LYS A 67 14.23 14.36 -12.01
C LYS A 67 13.85 13.27 -10.99
N ARG A 68 13.08 13.62 -9.94
CA ARG A 68 12.68 12.70 -8.86
C ARG A 68 11.34 12.02 -9.13
N SER A 69 10.45 12.62 -9.93
CA SER A 69 9.09 12.11 -10.13
C SER A 69 9.00 10.65 -10.59
N PRO A 70 9.89 10.14 -11.48
CA PRO A 70 9.85 8.72 -11.85
C PRO A 70 10.16 7.75 -10.71
N ALA A 71 11.00 8.16 -9.75
CA ALA A 71 11.33 7.37 -8.56
C ALA A 71 10.19 7.43 -7.54
N LEU A 72 9.66 8.64 -7.30
CA LEU A 72 8.51 8.85 -6.42
C LEU A 72 7.29 8.08 -6.90
N TRP A 73 7.04 8.07 -8.21
CA TRP A 73 5.90 7.36 -8.78
C TRP A 73 5.88 5.86 -8.47
N GLY A 74 7.03 5.19 -8.58
CA GLY A 74 7.15 3.77 -8.23
C GLY A 74 7.02 3.53 -6.72
N LEU A 75 7.67 4.38 -5.91
CA LEU A 75 7.62 4.30 -4.45
C LEU A 75 6.19 4.45 -3.92
N PHE A 76 5.49 5.51 -4.33
CA PHE A 76 4.14 5.79 -3.85
C PHE A 76 3.13 4.74 -4.29
N ARG A 77 3.33 4.12 -5.47
CA ARG A 77 2.52 2.97 -5.88
C ARG A 77 2.70 1.82 -4.90
N SER A 78 3.94 1.48 -4.54
CA SER A 78 4.20 0.41 -3.58
C SER A 78 3.65 0.74 -2.18
N LEU A 79 3.78 1.99 -1.72
CA LEU A 79 3.22 2.43 -0.44
C LEU A 79 1.69 2.35 -0.42
N ALA A 80 1.01 2.84 -1.47
CA ALA A 80 -0.44 2.76 -1.57
C ALA A 80 -0.92 1.29 -1.66
N PHE A 81 -0.19 0.44 -2.39
CA PHE A 81 -0.48 -0.99 -2.43
C PHE A 81 -0.37 -1.65 -1.05
N ASN A 82 0.71 -1.37 -0.33
CA ASN A 82 0.94 -1.89 1.02
C ASN A 82 -0.09 -1.37 2.03
N LEU A 83 -0.56 -0.14 1.85
CA LEU A 83 -1.61 0.45 2.68
C LEU A 83 -2.93 -0.31 2.51
N VAL A 84 -3.32 -0.62 1.27
CA VAL A 84 -4.52 -1.45 0.98
C VAL A 84 -4.36 -2.86 1.52
N LEU A 85 -3.22 -3.51 1.24
CA LEU A 85 -2.94 -4.86 1.71
C LEU A 85 -2.91 -4.94 3.26
N GLY A 86 -2.38 -3.91 3.91
CA GLY A 86 -2.27 -3.85 5.37
C GLY A 86 -3.62 -3.80 6.07
N VAL A 87 -4.57 -3.03 5.53
CA VAL A 87 -5.92 -2.94 6.11
C VAL A 87 -6.82 -4.12 5.76
N SER A 88 -6.53 -4.87 4.69
CA SER A 88 -7.25 -6.10 4.31
C SER A 88 -6.65 -7.35 4.95
N ASP A 89 -5.41 -7.67 4.58
CA ASP A 89 -4.76 -8.97 4.82
C ASP A 89 -3.73 -8.87 5.95
N GLY A 90 -3.27 -7.67 6.28
CA GLY A 90 -2.25 -7.43 7.29
C GLY A 90 -0.86 -7.89 6.86
N PHE A 91 0.09 -7.85 7.79
CA PHE A 91 1.47 -8.27 7.53
C PHE A 91 1.93 -9.24 8.61
N GLU A 92 2.63 -10.29 8.17
CA GLU A 92 3.30 -11.25 9.04
C GLU A 92 4.74 -11.43 8.54
N LYS A 93 5.69 -11.55 9.47
CA LYS A 93 7.06 -12.00 9.19
C LYS A 93 7.34 -13.21 10.05
N LYS A 94 7.72 -14.31 9.41
CA LYS A 94 8.16 -15.53 10.09
C LYS A 94 9.67 -15.45 10.30
N LEU A 95 10.10 -15.65 11.54
CA LEU A 95 11.51 -15.64 11.94
C LEU A 95 11.89 -17.05 12.37
N GLU A 96 13.05 -17.52 11.91
CA GLU A 96 13.61 -18.82 12.25
C GLU A 96 14.87 -18.62 13.09
N ILE A 97 15.02 -19.42 14.14
CA ILE A 97 16.16 -19.37 15.06
C ILE A 97 16.97 -20.65 14.88
N ASN A 98 18.24 -20.51 14.51
CA ASN A 98 19.14 -21.62 14.25
C ASN A 98 20.27 -21.65 15.28
N GLY A 99 20.43 -22.76 16.00
CA GLY A 99 21.50 -22.97 16.99
C GLY A 99 21.14 -23.98 18.07
N VAL A 100 22.13 -24.70 18.59
CA VAL A 100 21.92 -25.67 19.69
C VAL A 100 21.67 -24.89 20.98
N GLY A 101 20.51 -25.10 21.60
CA GLY A 101 20.10 -24.44 22.84
C GLY A 101 19.37 -23.11 22.68
N TYR A 102 19.18 -22.61 21.44
CA TYR A 102 18.43 -21.38 21.21
C TYR A 102 16.92 -21.66 21.24
N ARG A 103 16.19 -20.93 22.08
CA ARG A 103 14.73 -20.99 22.18
C ARG A 103 14.20 -19.59 22.40
N ALA A 104 13.10 -19.26 21.73
CA ALA A 104 12.33 -18.06 22.05
C ALA A 104 11.13 -18.44 22.92
N SER A 105 10.86 -17.63 23.92
CA SER A 105 9.69 -17.69 24.80
C SER A 105 8.91 -16.39 24.73
N VAL A 106 7.61 -16.43 24.98
CA VAL A 106 6.75 -15.24 24.94
C VAL A 106 6.33 -14.89 26.36
N GLU A 107 6.77 -13.73 26.86
CA GLU A 107 6.31 -13.14 28.11
C GLU A 107 5.47 -11.90 27.81
N GLY A 108 4.15 -12.10 27.72
CA GLY A 108 3.19 -11.05 27.39
C GLY A 108 3.44 -10.45 26.00
N LYS A 109 3.89 -9.19 25.95
CA LYS A 109 4.25 -8.49 24.70
C LYS A 109 5.75 -8.57 24.36
N LYS A 110 6.56 -9.22 25.19
CA LYS A 110 8.00 -9.41 24.95
C LYS A 110 8.28 -10.83 24.46
N ILE A 111 9.17 -10.93 23.48
CA ILE A 111 9.78 -12.19 23.06
C ILE A 111 11.17 -12.22 23.72
N ILE A 112 11.50 -13.31 24.42
CA ILE A 112 12.74 -13.54 25.16
C ILE A 112 13.46 -14.75 24.59
#